data_AF-A0A382FMU2-F1
#
_entry.id   AF-A0A382FMU2-F1
#
_cell.length_a   1.000
_cell.length_b   1.000
_cell.length_c   1.000
_cell.angle_alpha   90.00
_cell.angle_beta   90.00
_cell.angle_gamma   90.00
#
_symmetry.space_group_name_H-M   'P 1'
#
loop_
_entity.id
_entity.type
_entity.pdbx_description
1 polymer ?
#
loop_
_entity_poly.entity_id
_entity_poly.type
_entity_poly.pdbx_seq_one_letter_code
_entity_poly.pdbx_strand_id
1 'polypeptide(L)'
;MTDNKIEKYNFIIKKWVKTFMKTMDKGDLEVGDDSGNTPFGVKIIFDGYAEDDDYNLIKESMSFAVFVHKDSLKKEFKEYETNRGMLCHRPKEECYINCWYDSEEDNLDITTFIEDKTDDCTELDRDFVIDLICKIYDRDNKE
;
A
#
# COMPACT_ATOMS: atom_id res chain seq x y z
N MET A 1 -6.12 17.40 9.54
CA MET A 1 -5.06 17.38 8.50
C MET A 1 -4.57 18.76 8.11
N THR A 2 -3.25 18.93 7.95
CA THR A 2 -2.64 20.07 7.22
C THR A 2 -2.10 19.57 5.87
N ASP A 3 -2.09 20.40 4.84
CA ASP A 3 -1.64 20.03 3.48
C ASP A 3 -0.25 19.38 3.47
N ASN A 4 0.66 19.87 4.32
CA ASN A 4 2.01 19.32 4.48
C ASN A 4 2.02 17.84 4.92
N LYS A 5 1.09 17.43 5.81
CA LYS A 5 1.00 16.01 6.23
C LYS A 5 0.49 15.12 5.09
N ILE A 6 -0.42 15.62 4.26
CA ILE A 6 -0.94 14.91 3.09
C ILE A 6 0.18 14.68 2.09
N GLU A 7 0.91 15.73 1.73
CA GLU A 7 2.08 15.64 0.86
C GLU A 7 3.13 14.66 1.42
N LYS A 8 3.39 14.72 2.74
CA LYS A 8 4.37 13.87 3.40
C LYS A 8 3.97 12.39 3.32
N TYR A 9 2.74 12.01 3.69
CA TYR A 9 2.37 10.59 3.66
C TYR A 9 2.30 10.05 2.23
N ASN A 10 1.83 10.85 1.26
CA ASN A 10 1.84 10.47 -0.16
C ASN A 10 3.26 10.17 -0.65
N PHE A 11 4.23 11.03 -0.30
CA PHE A 11 5.64 10.79 -0.59
C PHE A 11 6.15 9.47 0.03
N ILE A 12 5.77 9.20 1.28
CA ILE A 12 6.17 7.99 2.01
C ILE A 12 5.62 6.73 1.35
N ILE A 13 4.32 6.69 1.04
CA ILE A 13 3.68 5.56 0.38
C ILE A 13 4.35 5.27 -0.97
N LYS A 14 4.56 6.31 -1.80
CA LYS A 14 5.26 6.15 -3.07
C LYS A 14 6.67 5.58 -2.90
N LYS A 15 7.41 6.04 -1.88
CA LYS A 15 8.76 5.53 -1.58
C LYS A 15 8.73 4.07 -1.13
N TRP A 16 7.77 3.67 -0.31
CA TRP A 16 7.62 2.27 0.12
C TRP A 16 7.29 1.36 -1.05
N VAL A 17 6.31 1.71 -1.88
CA VAL A 17 5.93 0.90 -3.06
C VAL A 17 7.08 0.83 -4.07
N LYS A 18 7.76 1.94 -4.39
CA LYS A 18 8.94 1.90 -5.27
C LYS A 18 10.10 1.07 -4.69
N THR A 19 10.20 0.95 -3.36
CA THR A 19 11.21 0.07 -2.72
C THR A 19 10.81 -1.39 -2.82
N PHE A 20 9.54 -1.70 -2.54
CA PHE A 20 8.95 -3.02 -2.72
C PHE A 20 9.18 -3.51 -4.15
N MET A 21 8.78 -2.73 -5.15
CA MET A 21 8.95 -3.08 -6.57
C MET A 21 10.39 -3.35 -7.01
N LYS A 22 11.38 -2.68 -6.41
CA LYS A 22 12.80 -2.89 -6.72
C LYS A 22 13.34 -4.21 -6.18
N THR A 23 12.65 -4.77 -5.19
CA THR A 23 13.13 -5.90 -4.39
C THR A 23 12.24 -7.12 -4.47
N MET A 24 11.02 -6.99 -5.00
CA MET A 24 10.12 -8.10 -5.32
C MET A 24 10.73 -9.00 -6.41
N ASP A 25 10.25 -10.23 -6.46
CA ASP A 25 10.65 -11.21 -7.43
C ASP A 25 10.34 -10.75 -8.86
N LYS A 26 11.29 -10.99 -9.78
CA LYS A 26 11.19 -10.59 -11.18
C LYS A 26 10.71 -11.78 -12.00
N GLY A 27 9.42 -12.06 -11.93
CA GLY A 27 8.76 -13.15 -12.65
C GLY A 27 7.34 -12.75 -13.07
N ASP A 28 6.55 -13.74 -13.49
CA ASP A 28 5.11 -13.56 -13.60
C ASP A 28 4.55 -13.46 -12.17
N LEU A 29 4.15 -12.25 -11.78
CA LEU A 29 3.62 -11.97 -10.45
C LEU A 29 2.21 -12.56 -10.32
N GLU A 30 1.97 -13.23 -9.20
CA GLU A 30 0.63 -13.68 -8.81
C GLU A 30 0.00 -12.63 -7.88
N VAL A 31 -1.31 -12.40 -8.00
CA VAL A 31 -2.04 -11.52 -7.08
C VAL A 31 -1.82 -12.01 -5.65
N GLY A 32 -1.43 -11.10 -4.77
CA GLY A 32 -1.03 -11.40 -3.40
C GLY A 32 0.47 -11.60 -3.19
N ASP A 33 1.30 -11.55 -4.24
CA ASP A 33 2.76 -11.60 -4.12
C ASP A 33 3.25 -10.50 -3.18
N ASP A 34 3.94 -10.90 -2.11
CA ASP A 34 4.49 -10.06 -1.05
C ASP A 34 6.01 -10.19 -0.93
N SER A 35 6.68 -10.65 -2.00
CA SER A 35 8.10 -10.98 -2.01
C SER A 35 9.04 -9.78 -1.82
N GLY A 36 8.53 -8.56 -2.07
CA GLY A 36 9.30 -7.33 -1.94
C GLY A 36 9.50 -6.88 -0.50
N ASN A 37 10.57 -6.10 -0.28
CA ASN A 37 10.86 -5.54 1.03
C ASN A 37 9.84 -4.47 1.42
N THR A 38 9.34 -4.56 2.64
CA THR A 38 8.42 -3.59 3.24
C THR A 38 8.97 -3.04 4.56
N PRO A 39 8.49 -1.86 5.00
CA PRO A 39 8.75 -1.38 6.36
C PRO A 39 8.24 -2.36 7.42
N PHE A 40 8.91 -2.41 8.57
CA PHE A 40 8.43 -3.24 9.68
C PHE A 40 7.01 -2.83 10.07
N GLY A 41 6.12 -3.83 10.15
CA GLY A 41 4.72 -3.67 10.48
C GLY A 41 3.83 -3.22 9.32
N VAL A 42 4.35 -3.09 8.09
CA VAL A 42 3.58 -2.74 6.88
C VAL A 42 3.57 -3.94 5.94
N LYS A 43 2.42 -4.26 5.36
CA LYS A 43 2.30 -5.26 4.28
C LYS A 43 2.09 -4.52 2.96
N ILE A 44 2.80 -4.95 1.93
CA ILE A 44 2.59 -4.51 0.55
C ILE A 44 2.48 -5.78 -0.28
N ILE A 45 1.49 -5.82 -1.16
CA ILE A 45 1.33 -6.92 -2.11
C ILE A 45 1.12 -6.38 -3.52
N PHE A 46 1.45 -7.19 -4.51
CA PHE A 46 0.97 -7.03 -5.87
C PHE A 46 -0.53 -7.36 -5.93
N ASP A 47 -1.34 -6.44 -6.45
CA ASP A 47 -2.82 -6.55 -6.47
C ASP A 47 -3.39 -6.76 -7.88
N GLY A 48 -2.52 -6.93 -8.89
CA GLY A 48 -2.91 -7.29 -10.25
C GLY A 48 -2.43 -6.31 -11.31
N TYR A 49 -2.70 -6.65 -12.56
CA TYR A 49 -2.46 -5.80 -13.72
C TYR A 49 -3.75 -5.10 -14.14
N ALA A 50 -3.64 -3.98 -14.85
CA ALA A 50 -4.78 -3.45 -15.58
C ALA A 50 -5.21 -4.44 -16.69
N GLU A 51 -6.48 -4.35 -17.09
CA GLU A 51 -7.04 -5.10 -18.21
C GLU A 51 -7.47 -4.13 -19.29
N ASP A 52 -7.26 -4.50 -20.56
CA ASP A 52 -7.88 -3.80 -21.70
C ASP A 52 -9.35 -4.20 -21.89
N ASP A 53 -10.02 -3.61 -22.89
CA ASP A 53 -11.43 -3.88 -23.19
C ASP A 53 -11.70 -5.35 -23.60
N ASP A 54 -10.66 -6.09 -23.98
CA ASP A 54 -10.70 -7.50 -24.38
C ASP A 54 -10.24 -8.45 -23.25
N TYR A 55 -10.07 -7.93 -22.02
CA TYR A 55 -9.59 -8.66 -20.83
C TYR A 55 -8.15 -9.18 -20.94
N ASN A 56 -7.32 -8.58 -21.80
CA ASN A 56 -5.89 -8.87 -21.81
C ASN A 56 -5.18 -8.04 -20.73
N LEU A 57 -4.25 -8.68 -20.02
CA LEU A 57 -3.45 -8.03 -18.99
C LEU A 57 -2.44 -7.05 -19.62
N ILE A 58 -2.42 -5.82 -19.13
CA ILE A 58 -1.45 -4.78 -19.46
C ILE A 58 -0.32 -4.84 -18.43
N LYS A 59 0.78 -5.52 -18.75
CA LYS A 59 1.88 -5.78 -17.79
C LYS A 59 2.60 -4.52 -17.34
N GLU A 60 2.49 -3.45 -18.12
CA GLU A 60 3.06 -2.14 -17.87
C GLU A 60 2.30 -1.36 -16.79
N SER A 61 1.05 -1.74 -16.48
CA SER A 61 0.18 -1.09 -15.50
C SER A 61 -0.11 -2.03 -14.34
N MET A 62 0.54 -1.78 -13.19
CA MET A 62 0.53 -2.66 -12.02
C MET A 62 -0.15 -2.00 -10.83
N SER A 63 -1.05 -2.72 -10.17
CA SER A 63 -1.66 -2.30 -8.92
C SER A 63 -0.94 -2.89 -7.72
N PHE A 64 -0.84 -2.11 -6.65
CA PHE A 64 -0.28 -2.53 -5.37
C PHE A 64 -1.21 -2.13 -4.24
N ALA A 65 -1.30 -3.03 -3.26
CA ALA A 65 -2.10 -2.85 -2.06
C ALA A 65 -1.18 -2.67 -0.84
N VAL A 66 -1.26 -1.52 -0.17
CA VAL A 66 -0.48 -1.20 1.03
C VAL A 66 -1.39 -1.27 2.25
N PHE A 67 -0.99 -2.03 3.26
CA PHE A 67 -1.73 -2.18 4.51
C PHE A 67 -0.93 -1.69 5.71
N VAL A 68 -1.54 -0.82 6.49
CA VAL A 68 -0.95 -0.22 7.69
C VAL A 68 -1.83 -0.53 8.89
N HIS A 69 -1.39 -1.48 9.72
CA HIS A 69 -2.10 -1.88 10.93
C HIS A 69 -1.84 -0.90 12.08
N LYS A 70 -2.81 -0.66 12.97
CA LYS A 70 -2.67 0.28 14.12
C LYS A 70 -1.47 0.01 15.04
N ASP A 71 -0.98 -1.24 15.03
CA ASP A 71 0.19 -1.70 15.81
C ASP A 71 1.51 -1.74 15.03
N SER A 72 1.59 -1.24 13.79
CA SER A 72 2.78 -1.32 12.90
C SER A 72 4.07 -0.74 13.46
N LEU A 73 4.01 0.10 14.51
CA LEU A 73 5.20 0.59 15.21
C LEU A 73 5.83 -0.44 16.15
N LYS A 74 5.09 -1.47 16.55
CA LYS A 74 5.45 -2.36 17.67
C LYS A 74 5.40 -3.84 17.33
N LYS A 75 4.61 -4.24 16.33
CA LYS A 75 4.38 -5.64 15.97
C LYS A 75 4.57 -5.83 14.47
N GLU A 76 5.01 -7.03 14.12
CA GLU A 76 4.98 -7.50 12.73
C GLU A 76 3.54 -7.51 12.23
N PHE A 77 3.40 -7.37 10.90
CA PHE A 77 2.10 -7.46 10.27
C PHE A 77 1.58 -8.90 10.41
N LYS A 78 0.32 -9.06 10.86
CA LYS A 78 -0.28 -10.38 10.98
C LYS A 78 -0.77 -10.84 9.63
N GLU A 79 -0.45 -12.08 9.26
CA GLU A 79 -0.96 -12.70 8.05
C GLU A 79 -2.49 -12.60 7.94
N TYR A 80 -2.95 -12.45 6.70
CA TYR A 80 -4.36 -12.30 6.38
C TYR A 80 -5.10 -13.63 6.48
N GLU A 81 -6.35 -13.54 6.87
CA GLU A 81 -7.30 -14.61 6.55
C GLU A 81 -7.74 -14.41 5.11
N THR A 82 -7.80 -15.51 4.35
CA THR A 82 -8.32 -15.51 2.99
C THR A 82 -9.71 -16.14 2.95
N ASN A 83 -10.62 -15.53 2.21
CA ASN A 83 -11.94 -16.07 1.93
C ASN A 83 -12.12 -16.19 0.42
N ARG A 84 -12.27 -17.42 -0.08
CA ARG A 84 -12.36 -17.72 -1.52
C ARG A 84 -11.19 -17.14 -2.34
N GLY A 85 -9.99 -17.15 -1.76
CA GLY A 85 -8.79 -16.60 -2.39
C GLY A 85 -8.63 -15.08 -2.31
N MET A 86 -9.61 -14.37 -1.73
CA MET A 86 -9.53 -12.92 -1.51
C MET A 86 -9.05 -12.62 -0.10
N LEU A 87 -8.19 -11.61 0.05
CA LEU A 87 -7.74 -11.13 1.36
C LEU A 87 -8.89 -10.44 2.11
N CYS A 88 -9.08 -10.81 3.37
CA CYS A 88 -10.08 -10.17 4.23
C CYS A 88 -9.48 -8.93 4.90
N HIS A 89 -9.77 -7.75 4.34
CA HIS A 89 -9.42 -6.46 4.95
C HIS A 89 -10.05 -6.28 6.34
N ARG A 90 -9.28 -5.68 7.27
CA ARG A 90 -9.68 -5.46 8.68
C ARG A 90 -9.81 -3.95 8.97
N PRO A 91 -10.85 -3.24 8.48
CA PRO A 91 -10.90 -1.78 8.53
C PRO A 91 -10.86 -1.19 9.95
N LYS A 92 -11.30 -1.95 10.97
CA LYS A 92 -11.22 -1.58 12.40
C LYS A 92 -9.81 -1.64 12.99
N GLU A 93 -8.88 -2.24 12.27
CA GLU A 93 -7.53 -2.51 12.75
C GLU A 93 -6.45 -1.94 11.84
N GLU A 94 -6.75 -1.69 10.57
CA GLU A 94 -5.79 -1.24 9.58
C GLU A 94 -6.39 -0.25 8.58
N CYS A 95 -5.49 0.39 7.83
CA CYS A 95 -5.83 1.15 6.63
C CYS A 95 -5.28 0.40 5.42
N TYR A 96 -6.09 0.30 4.37
CA TYR A 96 -5.69 -0.12 3.04
C TYR A 96 -5.40 1.12 2.18
N ILE A 97 -4.41 1.06 1.28
CA ILE A 97 -4.11 2.13 0.31
C ILE A 97 -3.77 1.47 -1.02
N ASN A 98 -4.55 1.76 -2.06
CA ASN A 98 -4.26 1.30 -3.42
C ASN A 98 -3.30 2.27 -4.13
N CYS A 99 -2.39 1.70 -4.90
CA CYS A 99 -1.45 2.42 -5.76
C CYS A 99 -1.40 1.80 -7.15
N TRP A 100 -1.33 2.63 -8.18
CA TRP A 100 -1.15 2.22 -9.58
C TRP A 100 0.17 2.72 -10.12
N TYR A 101 1.01 1.79 -10.57
CA TYR A 101 2.25 2.09 -11.26
C TYR A 101 2.08 1.91 -12.76
N ASP A 102 2.46 2.94 -13.51
CA ASP A 102 2.61 2.89 -14.96
C ASP A 102 4.12 2.90 -15.30
N SER A 103 4.58 1.83 -15.94
CA SER A 103 5.98 1.67 -16.31
C SER A 103 6.40 2.48 -17.54
N GLU A 104 5.46 2.86 -18.41
CA GLU A 104 5.76 3.69 -19.58
C GLU A 104 6.02 5.14 -19.15
N GLU A 105 5.26 5.63 -18.17
CA GLU A 105 5.40 7.00 -17.64
C GLU A 105 6.34 7.10 -16.42
N ASP A 106 6.81 5.97 -15.87
CA ASP A 106 7.46 5.85 -14.55
C ASP A 106 6.68 6.57 -13.42
N ASN A 107 5.36 6.57 -13.54
CA ASN A 107 4.47 7.24 -12.61
C ASN A 107 3.87 6.24 -11.63
N LEU A 108 3.77 6.66 -10.37
CA LEU A 108 3.09 5.91 -9.32
C LEU A 108 2.02 6.81 -8.73
N ASP A 109 0.77 6.47 -8.95
CA ASP A 109 -0.39 7.18 -8.45
C ASP A 109 -0.99 6.48 -7.24
N ILE A 110 -1.43 7.27 -6.27
CA ILE A 110 -2.18 6.78 -5.11
C ILE A 110 -3.64 7.05 -5.44
N THR A 111 -4.45 6.00 -5.43
CA THR A 111 -5.88 6.07 -5.78
C THR A 111 -6.78 6.03 -4.55
N THR A 112 -6.24 5.68 -3.39
CA THR A 112 -6.91 5.74 -2.09
C THR A 112 -6.46 6.97 -1.31
N PHE A 113 -7.39 7.85 -0.97
CA PHE A 113 -7.09 9.11 -0.28
C PHE A 113 -7.56 9.01 1.18
N ILE A 114 -6.61 8.84 2.11
CA ILE A 114 -6.93 8.60 3.53
C ILE A 114 -7.70 9.79 4.13
N GLU A 115 -7.49 11.01 3.66
CA GLU A 115 -8.23 12.19 4.09
C GLU A 115 -9.67 12.26 3.58
N ASP A 116 -10.01 11.54 2.50
CA ASP A 116 -11.36 11.53 1.95
C ASP A 116 -12.27 10.62 2.78
N LYS A 117 -13.27 11.22 3.44
CA LYS A 117 -14.21 10.51 4.31
C LYS A 117 -15.14 9.55 3.56
N THR A 118 -15.22 9.65 2.24
CA THR A 118 -16.02 8.76 1.40
C THR A 118 -15.31 7.47 1.04
N ASP A 119 -13.98 7.43 1.19
CA ASP A 119 -13.15 6.24 0.98
C ASP A 119 -13.34 5.24 2.12
N ASP A 120 -13.51 3.95 1.84
CA ASP A 120 -13.72 2.89 2.83
C ASP A 120 -12.42 2.22 3.30
N CYS A 121 -11.29 2.87 3.01
CA CYS A 121 -9.93 2.40 3.33
C CYS A 121 -9.67 2.07 4.81
N THR A 122 -10.44 2.64 5.75
CA THR A 122 -10.29 2.39 7.19
C THR A 122 -11.50 2.83 8.02
N GLU A 123 -11.76 2.15 9.13
CA GLU A 123 -12.65 2.62 10.22
C GLU A 123 -11.86 3.30 11.36
N LEU A 124 -10.53 3.37 11.27
CA LEU A 124 -9.69 4.07 12.23
C LEU A 124 -9.80 5.60 12.09
N ASP A 125 -9.31 6.31 13.09
CA ASP A 125 -9.11 7.76 12.96
C ASP A 125 -8.08 8.07 11.87
N ARG A 126 -8.48 8.89 10.89
CA ARG A 126 -7.69 9.16 9.68
C ARG A 126 -6.44 9.98 9.97
N ASP A 127 -6.52 10.96 10.87
CA ASP A 127 -5.35 11.73 11.32
C ASP A 127 -4.35 10.79 12.04
N PHE A 128 -4.84 9.83 12.84
CA PHE A 128 -4.01 8.79 13.47
C PHE A 128 -3.28 7.92 12.45
N VAL A 129 -3.96 7.44 11.39
CA VAL A 129 -3.34 6.61 10.36
C VAL A 129 -2.23 7.38 9.63
N ILE A 130 -2.50 8.62 9.22
CA ILE A 130 -1.51 9.46 8.54
C ILE A 130 -0.30 9.75 9.44
N ASP A 131 -0.53 10.04 10.72
CA ASP A 131 0.53 10.22 11.70
C ASP A 131 1.32 8.93 11.94
N LEU A 132 0.66 7.77 11.90
CA LEU A 132 1.30 6.47 12.02
C LEU A 132 2.24 6.19 10.86
N ILE A 133 1.82 6.44 9.62
CA ILE A 133 2.66 6.32 8.41
C ILE A 133 3.91 7.20 8.54
N CYS A 134 3.73 8.46 8.95
CA CYS A 134 4.85 9.38 9.17
C CYS A 134 5.81 8.87 10.25
N LYS A 135 5.30 8.33 11.36
CA LYS A 135 6.13 7.80 12.46
C LYS A 135 6.89 6.54 12.07
N ILE A 136 6.30 5.65 11.27
CA ILE A 136 6.98 4.46 10.73
C ILE A 136 8.15 4.91 9.86
N TYR A 137 7.91 5.85 8.96
CA TYR A 137 8.96 6.41 8.12
C TYR A 137 10.08 7.05 8.94
N ASP A 138 9.73 7.92 9.90
CA ASP A 138 10.70 8.58 10.76
C ASP A 138 11.48 7.58 11.64
N ARG A 139 10.88 6.44 12.03
CA ARG A 139 11.58 5.35 12.75
C ARG A 139 12.65 4.71 11.87
N ASP A 140 12.31 4.39 10.62
CA ASP A 140 13.15 3.61 9.71
C ASP A 140 14.24 4.46 9.03
N ASN A 141 14.14 5.80 9.10
CA ASN A 141 15.07 6.74 8.47
C ASN A 141 15.79 7.64 9.51
N LYS A 142 15.73 7.31 10.80
CA LYS A 142 16.59 7.95 11.81
C LYS A 142 17.99 7.35 11.71
N GLU A 143 18.96 8.19 11.37
CA GLU A 143 20.41 7.91 11.49
C GLU A 143 20.83 7.71 12.95
#